data_AF-A0A5R8MC75-F1
#
_entry.id   AF-A0A5R8MC75-F1
#
_cell.length_a   1.000
_cell.length_b   1.000
_cell.length_c   1.000
_cell.angle_alpha   90.00
_cell.angle_beta   90.00
_cell.angle_gamma   90.00
#
_symmetry.space_group_name_H-M   'P 1'
#
loop_
_entity.id
_entity.type
_entity.pdbx_description
1 polymer ?
#
loop_
_entity_poly.entity_id
_entity_poly.type
_entity_poly.pdbx_seq_one_letter_code
_entity_poly.pdbx_strand_id
1 'polypeptide(L)' 'MVASDVYKIAKLLPKKEIIALFHMLKKDAQPENIIKKPRKKLPDFSVEDALVFLLENHIKK' A
#
# COMPACT_ATOMS: atom_id res chain seq x y z
N MET A 1 10.27 -20.56 -10.38
CA MET A 1 11.05 -20.68 -9.13
C MET A 1 10.08 -20.54 -7.96
N VAL A 2 10.13 -21.46 -7.00
CA VAL A 2 9.28 -21.39 -5.81
C VAL A 2 9.97 -20.49 -4.77
N ALA A 3 9.21 -19.80 -3.90
CA ALA A 3 9.78 -18.97 -2.84
C ALA A 3 10.78 -19.73 -1.93
N SER A 4 10.60 -21.05 -1.80
CA SER A 4 11.52 -21.95 -1.10
C SER A 4 12.92 -21.97 -1.72
N ASP A 5 13.02 -21.96 -3.04
CA ASP A 5 14.30 -22.04 -3.75
C ASP A 5 15.08 -20.75 -3.59
N VAL A 6 14.39 -19.61 -3.65
CA VAL A 6 14.98 -18.27 -3.41
C VAL A 6 15.54 -18.18 -1.99
N TYR A 7 14.81 -18.66 -1.00
CA TYR A 7 15.25 -18.67 0.40
C TYR A 7 16.47 -19.56 0.63
N LYS A 8 16.50 -20.75 0.02
CA LYS A 8 17.65 -21.67 0.11
C LYS A 8 18.91 -21.05 -0.49
N ILE A 9 18.80 -20.38 -1.64
CA ILE A 9 19.91 -19.69 -2.29
C ILE A 9 20.37 -18.50 -1.41
N ALA A 10 19.45 -17.70 -0.89
CA ALA A 10 19.75 -16.57 -0.01
C ALA A 10 20.51 -16.99 1.25
N LYS A 11 20.20 -18.15 1.81
CA LYS A 11 20.83 -18.67 3.03
C LYS A 11 22.28 -19.16 2.83
N LEU A 12 22.65 -19.50 1.60
CA LEU A 12 24.00 -19.96 1.24
C LEU A 12 24.97 -18.79 1.00
N LEU A 13 24.46 -17.57 0.84
CA LEU A 13 25.27 -16.39 0.57
C LEU A 13 25.95 -15.86 1.86
N PRO A 14 27.20 -15.38 1.78
CA PRO A 14 27.83 -14.63 2.86
C PRO A 14 27.03 -13.38 3.24
N LYS A 15 27.03 -13.00 4.52
CA LYS A 15 26.27 -11.83 5.02
C LYS A 15 26.51 -10.55 4.19
N LYS A 16 27.74 -10.33 3.74
CA LYS A 16 28.12 -9.17 2.93
C LYS A 16 27.42 -9.16 1.56
N GLU A 17 27.32 -10.32 0.92
CA GLU A 17 26.71 -10.46 -0.40
C GLU A 17 25.18 -10.36 -0.33
N ILE A 18 24.58 -10.87 0.75
CA ILE A 18 23.13 -10.67 1.01
C ILE A 18 22.80 -9.18 1.12
N ILE A 19 23.61 -8.41 1.85
CA ILE A 19 23.41 -6.97 2.03
C ILE A 19 23.56 -6.24 0.68
N ALA A 20 24.59 -6.58 -0.10
CA ALA A 20 24.79 -6.01 -1.43
C ALA A 20 23.62 -6.31 -2.38
N LEU A 21 23.16 -7.57 -2.39
CA LEU A 21 22.01 -8.01 -3.19
C LEU A 21 20.72 -7.30 -2.77
N PHE A 22 20.48 -7.16 -1.45
CA PHE A 22 19.35 -6.41 -0.93
C PHE A 22 19.36 -4.96 -1.40
N HIS A 23 20.51 -4.28 -1.33
CA HIS A 23 20.62 -2.89 -1.80
C HIS A 23 20.39 -2.75 -3.31
N MET A 24 20.85 -3.73 -4.09
CA MET A 24 20.63 -3.77 -5.54
C MET A 24 19.14 -3.94 -5.87
N LEU A 25 18.48 -4.93 -5.29
CA LEU A 25 17.06 -5.22 -5.53
C LEU A 25 16.13 -4.16 -4.94
N LYS A 26 16.50 -3.53 -3.83
CA LYS A 26 15.71 -2.46 -3.20
C LYS A 26 15.48 -1.28 -4.15
N LYS A 27 16.43 -1.02 -5.05
CA LYS A 27 16.31 0.07 -6.04
C LYS A 27 15.23 -0.25 -7.07
N ASP A 28 15.14 -1.50 -7.50
CA ASP A 28 14.18 -1.97 -8.51
C ASP A 28 12.80 -2.30 -7.92
N ALA A 29 12.75 -2.58 -6.61
CA ALA A 29 11.52 -2.85 -5.87
C ALA A 29 10.83 -1.58 -5.33
N GLN A 30 11.39 -0.38 -5.55
CA GLN A 30 10.66 0.86 -5.26
C GLN A 30 9.44 0.91 -6.19
N PRO A 31 8.20 0.86 -5.68
CA PRO A 31 7.06 1.14 -6.54
C PRO A 31 7.25 2.55 -7.08
N GLU A 32 7.31 2.67 -8.41
CA GLU A 32 7.44 3.95 -9.11
C GLU A 32 6.54 4.97 -8.43
N ASN A 33 7.18 6.03 -7.92
CA ASN A 33 6.59 7.19 -7.26
C ASN A 33 5.10 7.04 -7.03
N ILE A 34 4.69 6.63 -5.81
CA ILE A 34 3.29 6.74 -5.41
C ILE A 34 2.96 8.23 -5.50
N ILE A 35 2.45 8.66 -6.67
CA ILE A 35 1.93 9.99 -6.89
C ILE A 35 0.78 10.05 -5.89
N LYS A 36 1.04 10.66 -4.74
CA LYS A 36 0.01 10.96 -3.75
C LYS A 36 -0.90 11.96 -4.43
N LYS A 37 -1.87 11.45 -5.19
CA LYS A 37 -2.93 12.28 -5.77
C LYS A 37 -3.49 13.07 -4.59
N PRO A 38 -3.54 14.41 -4.66
CA PRO A 38 -4.16 15.18 -3.60
C PRO A 38 -5.58 14.64 -3.46
N ARG A 39 -5.90 14.08 -2.30
CA ARG A 39 -7.27 13.66 -2.01
C ARG A 39 -8.11 14.92 -2.16
N LYS A 40 -9.16 14.87 -3.00
CA LYS A 40 -10.14 15.96 -3.06
C LYS A 40 -10.61 16.20 -1.63
N LYS A 41 -10.58 17.45 -1.18
CA LYS A 41 -11.21 17.81 0.10
C LYS A 41 -12.67 17.36 -0.01
N LEU A 42 -13.09 16.52 0.93
CA LEU A 42 -14.50 16.19 1.06
C LEU A 42 -15.24 17.49 1.41
N PRO A 43 -16.50 17.66 0.99
CA PRO A 43 -17.32 18.76 1.48
C PRO A 43 -17.41 18.67 3.01
N ASP A 44 -17.52 19.83 3.65
CA ASP A 44 -17.76 19.90 5.08
C ASP A 44 -19.12 19.26 5.35
N PHE A 45 -19.11 18.04 5.89
CA PHE A 45 -20.30 17.25 6.14
C PHE A 45 -20.65 17.38 7.61
N SER A 46 -21.72 18.11 7.92
CA SER A 46 -22.15 18.29 9.30
C SER A 46 -22.83 17.02 9.85
N VAL A 47 -23.02 16.99 11.17
CA VAL A 47 -23.78 15.91 11.83
C VAL A 47 -25.24 15.93 11.38
N GLU A 48 -25.80 17.11 11.16
CA GLU A 48 -27.17 17.28 10.63
C GLU A 48 -27.28 16.70 9.21
N ASP A 49 -26.30 16.97 8.35
CA ASP A 49 -26.25 16.42 6.98
C ASP A 49 -26.17 14.89 7.01
N ALA A 50 -25.44 14.32 7.98
CA ALA A 50 -25.37 12.88 8.20
C ALA A 50 -26.72 12.29 8.56
N LEU A 51 -27.46 12.94 9.46
CA LEU A 51 -28.79 12.50 9.87
C LEU A 51 -29.79 12.57 8.71
N VAL A 52 -29.80 13.67 7.95
CA VAL A 52 -30.64 13.81 6.75
C VAL A 52 -30.31 12.72 5.73
N PHE A 53 -29.03 12.49 5.46
CA PHE A 53 -28.60 11.46 4.52
C PHE A 53 -29.03 10.05 4.96
N LEU A 54 -28.89 9.72 6.25
CA LEU A 54 -29.31 8.41 6.78
C LEU A 54 -30.83 8.24 6.67
N LEU A 55 -31.61 9.27 7.02
CA LEU A 55 -33.07 9.24 6.93
C LEU A 55 -33.52 9.09 5.48
N GLU A 56 -32.96 9.87 4.55
CA GLU A 56 -33.31 9.77 3.13
C GLU A 56 -33.05 8.39 2.55
N ASN A 57 -31.89 7.78 2.84
CA ASN A 57 -31.53 6.46 2.31
C ASN A 57 -32.29 5.31 3.00
N HIS A 58 -32.72 5.50 4.24
CA HIS A 58 -33.53 4.52 4.96
C HIS A 58 -35.01 4.57 4.57
N ILE A 59 -35.54 5.75 4.21
CA ILE A 59 -36.94 5.94 3.84
C ILE A 59 -37.17 5.67 2.34
N LYS A 60 -36.17 5.91 1.48
CA LYS A 60 -36.28 5.66 0.03
C LYS A 60 -36.08 4.19 -0.39
N LYS A 61 -36.10 3.23 0.55
CA LYS A 61 -35.93 1.80 0.30
C LYS A 61 -37.25 1.05 0.36
#